data_AF-A0A4U3AF34-F1
#
_entry.id   AF-A0A4U3AF34-F1
#
_cell.length_a   1.000
_cell.length_b   1.000
_cell.length_c   1.000
_cell.angle_alpha   90.00
_cell.angle_beta   90.00
_cell.angle_gamma   90.00
#
_symmetry.space_group_name_H-M   'P 1'
#
loop_
_entity.id
_entity.type
_entity.pdbx_description
1 polymer ?
#
loop_
_entity_poly.entity_id
_entity_poly.type
_entity_poly.pdbx_seq_one_letter_code
_entity_poly.pdbx_strand_id
1 'polypeptide(L)'
;MTFSQSLRKEVDSIWEASFNHPFVKKLGEGTLDLTSFRYYVLQDSYYLSHFARVQTLGAAKALELETTARMAHHAQNTYEAELSLHENFAKKL
;
A
#
# COMPACT_ATOMS: atom_id res chain seq x y z
N MET A 1 -0.31 26.69 -5.19
CA MET A 1 -0.29 25.23 -5.40
C MET A 1 0.83 24.66 -4.55
N THR A 2 0.56 23.69 -3.68
CA THR A 2 1.59 23.03 -2.87
C THR A 2 2.45 22.10 -3.75
N PHE A 3 3.62 21.68 -3.26
CA PHE A 3 4.46 20.71 -3.96
C PHE A 3 3.73 19.39 -4.23
N SER A 4 2.97 18.88 -3.25
CA SER A 4 2.14 17.67 -3.40
C SER A 4 1.07 17.82 -4.48
N GLN A 5 0.47 19.00 -4.62
CA GLN A 5 -0.48 19.29 -5.69
C GLN A 5 0.20 19.30 -7.07
N SER A 6 1.44 19.80 -7.18
CA SER A 6 2.22 19.74 -8.43
C SER A 6 2.46 18.29 -8.86
N LEU A 7 3.00 17.47 -7.96
CA LEU A 7 3.28 16.06 -8.25
C LEU A 7 2.01 15.31 -8.64
N ARG A 8 0.90 15.51 -7.90
CA ARG A 8 -0.38 14.88 -8.24
C ARG A 8 -0.86 15.30 -9.63
N LYS A 9 -0.69 16.55 -10.02
CA LYS A 9 -1.05 17.04 -11.37
C LYS A 9 -0.18 16.41 -12.45
N GLU A 10 1.12 16.24 -12.20
CA GLU A 10 2.06 15.65 -13.17
C GLU A 10 1.75 14.19 -13.47
N VAL A 11 1.29 13.42 -12.47
CA VAL A 11 0.95 12.00 -12.63
C VAL A 11 -0.54 11.74 -12.82
N ASP A 12 -1.32 12.78 -13.14
CA ASP A 12 -2.79 12.70 -13.20
C ASP A 12 -3.29 11.60 -14.12
N SER A 13 -2.71 11.48 -15.32
CA SER A 13 -3.11 10.44 -16.27
C SER A 13 -2.88 9.02 -15.72
N ILE A 14 -1.82 8.79 -14.94
CA ILE A 14 -1.51 7.49 -14.35
C ILE A 14 -2.46 7.20 -13.18
N TRP A 15 -2.73 8.21 -12.36
CA TRP A 15 -3.68 8.12 -11.26
C TRP A 15 -5.09 7.78 -11.79
N GLU A 16 -5.57 8.51 -12.80
CA GLU A 16 -6.87 8.24 -13.42
C GLU A 16 -6.92 6.89 -14.15
N ALA A 17 -5.81 6.44 -14.73
CA ALA A 17 -5.72 5.10 -15.31
C ALA A 17 -5.91 4.00 -14.26
N SER A 18 -5.48 4.21 -13.01
CA SER A 18 -5.64 3.21 -11.93
C SER A 18 -7.12 2.90 -11.65
N PHE A 19 -8.00 3.91 -11.65
CA PHE A 19 -9.44 3.72 -11.46
C PHE A 19 -10.11 3.01 -12.64
N ASN A 20 -9.53 3.13 -13.83
CA ASN A 20 -10.03 2.50 -15.05
C ASN A 20 -9.38 1.14 -15.31
N HIS A 21 -8.44 0.70 -14.48
CA HIS A 21 -7.81 -0.59 -14.62
C HIS A 21 -8.84 -1.72 -14.40
N PRO A 22 -8.89 -2.75 -15.26
CA PRO A 22 -9.89 -3.81 -15.16
C PRO A 22 -9.93 -4.50 -13.79
N PHE A 23 -8.78 -4.63 -13.12
CA PHE A 23 -8.73 -5.18 -11.76
C PHE A 23 -9.55 -4.35 -10.77
N VAL A 24 -9.34 -3.03 -10.74
CA VAL A 24 -9.99 -2.11 -9.79
C VAL A 24 -11.49 -2.00 -10.09
N LYS A 25 -11.87 -1.90 -11.37
CA LYS A 25 -13.27 -1.89 -11.79
C LYS A 25 -14.00 -3.16 -11.36
N LYS A 26 -13.47 -4.33 -11.73
CA LYS A 26 -14.08 -5.62 -11.39
C LYS A 26 -14.11 -5.89 -9.89
N LEU A 27 -13.11 -5.42 -9.14
CA LEU A 27 -13.11 -5.50 -7.68
C LEU A 27 -14.26 -4.68 -7.09
N GLY A 28 -14.43 -3.43 -7.55
CA GLY A 28 -15.52 -2.56 -7.10
C GLY A 28 -16.92 -3.07 -7.51
N GLU A 29 -17.02 -3.76 -8.65
CA GLU A 29 -18.25 -4.40 -9.13
C GLU A 29 -18.52 -5.77 -8.48
N GLY A 30 -17.56 -6.33 -7.74
CA GLY A 30 -17.66 -7.69 -7.17
C GLY A 30 -17.57 -8.81 -8.21
N THR A 31 -17.08 -8.53 -9.42
CA THR A 31 -16.96 -9.46 -10.54
C THR A 31 -15.53 -9.95 -10.80
N LEU A 32 -14.57 -9.53 -9.96
CA LEU A 32 -13.19 -9.96 -10.06
C LEU A 32 -13.08 -11.46 -9.79
N ASP A 33 -12.36 -12.16 -10.67
CA ASP A 33 -12.04 -13.57 -10.47
C ASP A 33 -11.26 -13.79 -9.16
N LEU A 34 -11.68 -14.79 -8.39
CA LEU A 34 -11.12 -15.08 -7.07
C LEU A 34 -9.64 -15.47 -7.15
N THR A 35 -9.21 -16.12 -8.24
CA THR A 35 -7.79 -16.49 -8.42
C THR A 35 -6.93 -15.24 -8.61
N SER A 36 -7.41 -14.28 -9.39
CA SER A 36 -6.77 -12.98 -9.58
C SER A 36 -6.68 -12.19 -8.27
N PHE A 37 -7.75 -12.19 -7.48
CA PHE A 37 -7.76 -11.56 -6.16
C PHE A 37 -6.77 -12.22 -5.19
N ARG A 38 -6.77 -13.56 -5.13
CA ARG A 38 -5.84 -14.34 -4.30
C ARG A 38 -4.39 -14.05 -4.68
N TYR A 39 -4.07 -14.02 -5.97
CA TYR A 39 -2.73 -13.67 -6.44
C TYR A 39 -2.32 -12.26 -6.01
N TYR A 40 -3.22 -11.28 -6.18
CA TYR A 40 -2.98 -9.91 -5.72
C TYR A 40 -2.68 -9.85 -4.22
N VAL A 41 -3.49 -10.50 -3.37
CA VAL A 41 -3.29 -10.50 -1.91
C VAL A 41 -1.93 -11.11 -1.52
N LEU A 42 -1.51 -12.19 -2.19
CA LEU A 42 -0.20 -12.79 -1.95
C LEU A 42 0.95 -11.85 -2.34
N GLN A 43 0.82 -11.14 -3.46
CA GLN A 43 1.83 -10.16 -3.87
C GLN A 43 1.82 -8.90 -2.98
N ASP A 44 0.65 -8.49 -2.50
CA ASP A 44 0.51 -7.34 -1.61
C ASP A 44 1.20 -7.58 -0.26
N SER A 45 1.09 -8.80 0.30
CA SER A 45 1.88 -9.20 1.49
C SER A 45 3.39 -9.01 1.26
N TYR A 46 3.92 -9.51 0.14
CA TYR A 46 5.33 -9.32 -0.20
C TYR A 46 5.68 -7.83 -0.36
N TYR A 47 4.83 -7.06 -1.03
CA TYR A 47 5.01 -5.61 -1.19
C TYR A 47 5.03 -4.88 0.17
N LEU A 48 4.10 -5.17 1.07
CA LEU A 48 3.99 -4.51 2.38
C LEU A 48 5.22 -4.75 3.25
N SER A 49 5.80 -5.95 3.22
CA SER A 49 7.06 -6.24 3.94
C SER A 49 8.21 -5.30 3.50
N HIS A 50 8.26 -4.94 2.21
CA HIS A 50 9.25 -4.01 1.67
C HIS A 50 8.85 -2.56 1.94
N PHE A 51 7.56 -2.25 1.86
CA PHE A 51 7.04 -0.91 2.11
C PHE A 51 7.28 -0.47 3.56
N ALA A 52 7.10 -1.37 4.53
CA ALA A 52 7.43 -1.13 5.93
C ALA A 52 8.91 -0.78 6.12
N ARG A 53 9.82 -1.45 5.40
CA ARG A 53 11.26 -1.12 5.42
C ARG A 53 11.54 0.29 4.88
N VAL A 54 10.86 0.70 3.81
CA VAL A 54 10.98 2.07 3.28
C VAL A 54 10.53 3.10 4.32
N GLN A 55 9.46 2.83 5.05
CA GLN A 55 8.99 3.71 6.13
C GLN A 55 9.99 3.76 7.28
N THR A 56 10.59 2.63 7.67
CA THR A 56 11.67 2.60 8.67
C THR A 56 12.89 3.43 8.22
N LEU A 57 13.30 3.33 6.96
CA LEU A 57 14.36 4.16 6.40
C LEU A 57 13.99 5.64 6.41
N GLY A 58 12.73 5.97 6.14
CA GLY A 58 12.20 7.33 6.26
C GLY A 58 12.31 7.86 7.69
N ALA A 59 11.98 7.05 8.70
CA ALA A 59 12.14 7.40 10.10
C ALA A 59 13.62 7.65 10.46
N ALA A 60 14.52 6.76 10.03
CA ALA A 60 15.95 6.88 10.31
C ALA A 60 16.60 8.11 9.65
N LYS A 61 16.02 8.63 8.56
CA LYS A 61 16.50 9.81 7.83
C LYS A 61 15.82 11.12 8.25
N ALA A 62 14.76 11.06 9.04
CA ALA A 62 14.02 12.24 9.45
C ALA A 62 14.83 13.06 10.46
N LEU A 63 14.76 14.40 10.31
CA LEU A 63 15.47 15.34 11.17
C LEU A 63 14.63 15.74 12.39
N GLU A 64 13.31 15.75 12.23
CA GLU A 64 12.37 16.21 13.26
C GLU A 64 11.77 15.04 14.04
N LEU A 65 11.73 15.17 15.38
CA LEU A 65 11.25 14.14 16.29
C LEU A 65 9.83 13.65 15.94
N GLU A 66 8.91 14.56 15.62
CA GLU A 66 7.54 14.21 15.23
C GLU A 66 7.48 13.41 13.93
N THR A 67 8.36 13.73 12.97
CA THR A 67 8.39 13.03 11.68
C THR A 67 9.01 11.65 11.83
N THR A 68 10.08 11.52 12.62
CA THR A 68 10.67 10.23 12.99
C THR A 68 9.64 9.32 13.66
N ALA A 69 8.95 9.83 14.69
CA ALA A 69 7.92 9.07 15.42
C ALA A 69 6.78 8.63 14.50
N ARG A 70 6.27 9.53 13.66
CA ARG A 70 5.18 9.21 12.71
C ARG A 70 5.59 8.14 11.70
N MET A 71 6.80 8.23 11.13
CA MET A 71 7.30 7.24 10.17
C MET A 71 7.55 5.88 10.81
N ALA A 72 8.06 5.85 12.05
CA ALA A 72 8.24 4.61 12.81
C ALA A 72 6.89 3.94 13.11
N HIS A 73 5.89 4.72 13.51
CA HIS A 73 4.52 4.22 13.73
C HIS A 73 3.88 3.67 12.45
N HIS A 74 4.07 4.33 11.30
CA HIS A 74 3.61 3.78 10.02
C HIS A 74 4.28 2.44 9.67
N ALA A 75 5.58 2.31 9.91
CA ALA A 75 6.30 1.05 9.70
C ALA A 75 5.75 -0.08 10.57
N GLN A 76 5.52 0.19 11.86
CA GLN A 76 4.92 -0.76 12.78
C GLN A 76 3.53 -1.22 12.29
N ASN A 77 2.64 -0.28 11.99
CA ASN A 77 1.29 -0.60 11.54
C ASN A 77 1.28 -1.40 10.24
N THR A 78 2.24 -1.16 9.34
CA THR A 78 2.36 -1.90 8.08
C THR A 78 2.78 -3.35 8.33
N TYR A 79 3.72 -3.60 9.26
CA TYR A 79 4.07 -4.96 9.67
C TYR A 79 2.92 -5.68 10.38
N GLU A 80 2.20 -4.99 11.26
CA GLU A 80 1.05 -5.56 11.96
C GLU A 80 -0.08 -5.95 10.98
N ALA A 81 -0.32 -5.13 9.96
CA ALA A 81 -1.28 -5.43 8.90
C ALA A 81 -0.87 -6.68 8.10
N GLU A 82 0.41 -6.83 7.77
CA GLU A 82 0.95 -8.00 7.06
C GLU A 82 0.83 -9.28 7.91
N LEU A 83 1.21 -9.24 9.19
CA LEU A 83 1.06 -10.36 10.11
C LEU A 83 -0.41 -10.78 10.25
N SER A 84 -1.32 -9.81 10.42
CA SER A 84 -2.76 -10.07 10.51
C SER A 84 -3.32 -10.70 9.23
N LEU A 85 -2.83 -10.27 8.05
CA LEU A 85 -3.22 -10.84 6.77
C LEU A 85 -2.73 -12.29 6.63
N HIS A 86 -1.50 -12.60 7.06
CA HIS A 86 -0.99 -13.97 7.12
C HIS A 86 -1.80 -14.85 8.08
N GLU A 87 -2.15 -14.35 9.26
CA GLU A 87 -2.88 -15.12 10.26
C GLU A 87 -4.32 -15.42 9.84
N ASN A 88 -4.99 -14.46 9.21
CA ASN A 88 -6.43 -14.51 8.96
C ASN A 88 -6.82 -14.91 7.54
N PHE A 89 -6.03 -14.53 6.54
CA PHE A 89 -6.35 -14.72 5.13
C PHE A 89 -5.58 -15.88 4.50
N ALA A 90 -4.30 -16.08 4.82
CA ALA A 90 -3.52 -17.18 4.23
C ALA A 90 -4.03 -18.57 4.64
N LYS A 91 -4.73 -18.68 5.78
CA LYS A 91 -5.39 -19.92 6.22
C LYS A 91 -6.74 -20.18 5.53
N LYS A 92 -7.32 -19.18 4.86
CA LYS A 92 -8.65 -19.23 4.23
C LYS A 92 -8.60 -19.24 2.69
N LEU A 93 -7.42 -19.01 2.13
CA LEU A 93 -7.13 -19.03 0.69
C LEU A 93 -6.62 -20.40 0.26
#